data_AF-A0A1H6CYF0-F1
#
_entry.id   AF-A0A1H6CYF0-F1
#
_cell.length_a   1.000
_cell.length_b   1.000
_cell.length_c   1.000
_cell.angle_alpha   90.00
_cell.angle_beta   90.00
_cell.angle_gamma   90.00
#
_symmetry.space_group_name_H-M   'P 1'
#
loop_
_entity.id
_entity.type
_entity.pdbx_description
1 polymer ?
#
loop_
_entity_poly.entity_id
_entity_poly.type
_entity_poly.pdbx_seq_one_letter_code
_entity_poly.pdbx_strand_id
1 'polypeptide(L)'
;MRAEVEWVDARERLPRDGMPVAAATSGRYPSNDADERDPDAGQDFWLVMPMYFTTHHIAEDGREYRDCFVDSDRIVRLPYGRSRAPF
;
A
#
# COMPACT_ATOMS: atom_id res chain seq x y z
N MET A 1 -13.17 -13.62 19.95
CA MET A 1 -12.02 -14.04 19.13
C MET A 1 -10.84 -13.15 19.50
N ARG A 2 -9.68 -13.70 19.85
CA ARG A 2 -8.43 -12.95 20.05
C ARG A 2 -7.50 -13.34 18.90
N ALA A 3 -6.93 -12.36 18.22
CA ALA A 3 -5.91 -12.56 17.21
C ALA A 3 -4.57 -12.05 17.78
N GLU A 4 -3.54 -12.88 17.72
CA GLU A 4 -2.17 -12.40 17.92
C GLU A 4 -1.69 -11.77 16.62
N VAL A 5 -1.12 -10.57 16.73
CA VAL A 5 -0.66 -9.78 15.59
C VAL A 5 0.83 -9.59 15.71
N GLU A 6 1.56 -9.96 14.66
CA GLU A 6 2.96 -9.64 14.47
C GLU A 6 3.05 -8.61 13.34
N TRP A 7 3.72 -7.49 13.61
CA TRP A 7 4.07 -6.51 12.58
C TRP A 7 5.42 -6.85 11.99
N VAL A 8 5.48 -6.96 10.67
CA VAL A 8 6.66 -7.40 9.94
C VAL A 8 6.89 -6.43 8.79
N ASP A 9 8.14 -6.02 8.59
CA ASP A 9 8.50 -5.22 7.43
C ASP A 9 8.36 -6.07 6.15
N ALA A 10 7.59 -5.58 5.18
CA ALA A 10 7.36 -6.29 3.92
C ALA A 10 8.66 -6.52 3.10
N ARG A 11 9.74 -5.80 3.41
CA ARG A 11 11.08 -6.03 2.82
C ARG A 11 11.79 -7.24 3.42
N GLU A 12 11.48 -7.58 4.66
CA GLU A 12 12.08 -8.72 5.37
C GLU A 12 11.31 -10.01 5.09
N ARG A 13 9.97 -9.92 5.06
CA ARG A 13 9.11 -11.08 4.83
C ARG A 13 7.76 -10.68 4.27
N LEU A 14 7.37 -11.33 3.18
CA LEU A 14 6.07 -11.15 2.56
C LEU A 14 5.01 -12.10 3.16
N PRO A 15 3.72 -11.70 3.16
CA PRO A 15 2.63 -12.60 3.52
C PRO A 15 2.45 -13.73 2.50
N ARG A 16 1.54 -14.66 2.80
CA ARG A 16 1.12 -15.68 1.84
C ARG A 16 0.20 -15.09 0.78
N ASP A 17 0.24 -15.62 -0.43
CA ASP A 17 -0.65 -15.23 -1.53
C ASP A 17 -2.12 -15.34 -1.11
N GLY A 18 -2.91 -14.30 -1.40
CA GLY A 18 -4.32 -14.18 -1.02
C GLY A 18 -4.57 -13.82 0.45
N MET A 19 -3.53 -13.69 1.29
CA MET A 19 -3.70 -13.44 2.71
C MET A 19 -4.21 -12.01 2.98
N PRO A 20 -5.32 -11.84 3.74
CA PRO A 20 -5.73 -10.53 4.21
C PRO A 20 -4.74 -10.03 5.27
N VAL A 21 -4.40 -8.74 5.20
CA VAL A 21 -3.44 -8.08 6.08
C VAL A 21 -3.95 -6.72 6.50
N ALA A 22 -3.57 -6.30 7.71
CA ALA A 22 -3.56 -4.88 8.07
C ALA A 22 -2.18 -4.33 7.66
N ALA A 23 -2.14 -3.43 6.68
CA ALA A 23 -0.90 -2.86 6.17
C ALA A 23 -0.72 -1.42 6.65
N ALA A 24 0.42 -1.12 7.27
CA ALA A 24 0.85 0.25 7.52
C ALA A 24 1.43 0.83 6.23
N THR A 25 0.79 1.85 5.69
CA THR A 25 1.19 2.55 4.46
C THR A 25 1.47 4.01 4.76
N SER A 26 2.48 4.57 4.09
CA SER A 26 2.79 5.99 4.15
C SER A 26 2.31 6.70 2.89
N GLY A 27 1.94 7.96 3.02
CA GLY A 27 1.65 8.85 1.90
C GLY A 27 1.98 10.29 2.25
N ARG A 28 1.73 11.19 1.31
CA ARG A 28 1.91 12.63 1.50
C ARG A 28 0.66 13.33 1.00
N TYR A 29 0.11 14.24 1.80
CA TYR A 29 -1.05 15.01 1.38
C TYR A 29 -0.70 15.90 0.18
N PRO A 30 -1.60 16.04 -0.82
CA PRO A 30 -1.39 16.94 -1.94
C PRO A 30 -1.12 18.36 -1.45
N SER A 31 -0.12 19.02 -2.03
CA SER A 31 0.31 20.36 -1.62
C SER A 31 -0.28 21.46 -2.51
N ASN A 32 -1.52 21.31 -2.99
CA ASN A 32 -2.04 22.13 -4.08
C ASN A 32 -1.98 23.64 -3.76
N ASP A 33 -1.40 24.45 -4.66
CA ASP A 33 -1.24 25.90 -4.49
C ASP A 33 -2.57 26.68 -4.54
N ALA A 34 -3.67 26.02 -4.92
CA ALA A 34 -4.98 26.66 -5.13
C ALA A 34 -5.88 26.70 -3.89
N ASP A 35 -5.61 25.87 -2.88
CA ASP A 35 -6.33 25.87 -1.60
C ASP A 35 -5.40 26.40 -0.51
N GLU A 36 -5.27 27.72 -0.45
CA GLU A 36 -4.74 28.36 0.75
C GLU A 36 -5.60 27.94 1.95
N ARG A 37 -4.99 27.14 2.86
CA ARG A 37 -5.40 26.77 4.23
C ARG A 37 -5.75 25.30 4.50
N ASP A 38 -5.21 24.32 3.78
CA ASP A 38 -5.05 23.00 4.40
C ASP A 38 -3.77 23.00 5.26
N PRO A 39 -3.86 22.99 6.61
CA PRO A 39 -2.68 22.94 7.47
C PRO A 39 -1.85 21.66 7.26
N ASP A 40 -2.45 20.62 6.68
CA ASP A 40 -1.83 19.31 6.46
C ASP A 40 -1.27 19.15 5.04
N ALA A 41 -1.39 20.16 4.19
CA ALA A 41 -0.83 20.19 2.84
C ALA A 41 0.67 19.85 2.84
N GLY A 42 1.05 18.83 2.08
CA GLY A 42 2.44 18.38 1.98
C GLY A 42 3.01 17.69 3.23
N GLN A 43 2.20 17.46 4.27
CA GLN A 43 2.61 16.63 5.40
C GLN A 43 2.60 15.15 5.01
N ASP A 44 3.55 14.40 5.56
CA ASP A 44 3.59 12.94 5.45
C ASP A 44 2.63 12.33 6.48
N PHE A 45 1.95 11.26 6.08
CA PHE A 45 1.03 10.54 6.95
C PHE A 45 1.29 9.04 6.93
N TRP A 46 0.80 8.35 7.96
CA TRP A 46 0.72 6.91 8.05
C TRP A 46 -0.73 6.48 8.24
N LEU A 47 -1.15 5.45 7.50
CA LEU A 47 -2.46 4.83 7.63
C LEU A 47 -2.31 3.32 7.76
N VAL A 48 -3.12 2.71 8.63
CA VAL A 48 -3.29 1.26 8.67
C VAL A 48 -4.57 0.93 7.92
N MET A 49 -4.46 0.17 6.84
CA MET A 49 -5.62 -0.17 6.01
C MET A 49 -5.70 -1.69 5.77
N PRO A 50 -6.91 -2.26 5.68
CA PRO A 50 -7.09 -3.64 5.28
C PRO A 50 -6.75 -3.80 3.78
N MET A 51 -5.96 -4.81 3.47
CA MET A 51 -5.56 -5.18 2.10
C MET A 51 -5.47 -6.70 2.00
N TYR A 52 -5.24 -7.22 0.80
CA TYR A 52 -4.68 -8.57 0.63
C TYR A 52 -3.35 -8.52 -0.10
N PHE A 53 -2.47 -9.45 0.22
CA PHE A 53 -1.22 -9.65 -0.52
C PHE A 53 -1.44 -10.62 -1.66
N THR A 54 -0.81 -10.36 -2.81
CA THR A 54 -0.72 -11.34 -3.88
C THR A 54 0.63 -11.31 -4.60
N THR A 55 1.09 -12.50 -4.98
CA THR A 55 2.32 -12.69 -5.75
C THR A 55 2.17 -12.27 -7.22
N HIS A 56 0.94 -12.25 -7.75
CA HIS A 56 0.66 -11.86 -9.13
C HIS A 56 -0.73 -11.23 -9.26
N HIS A 57 -0.77 -9.94 -9.61
CA HIS A 57 -2.00 -9.19 -9.85
C HIS A 57 -2.01 -8.60 -11.26
N ILE A 58 -3.12 -8.77 -11.98
CA ILE A 58 -3.38 -8.13 -13.27
C ILE A 58 -4.44 -7.07 -13.04
N ALA A 59 -4.06 -5.81 -13.18
CA ALA A 59 -4.98 -4.68 -13.05
C ALA A 59 -5.93 -4.58 -14.25
N GLU A 60 -6.98 -3.77 -14.13
CA GLU A 60 -8.01 -3.60 -15.16
C GLU A 60 -7.45 -3.03 -16.48
N ASP A 61 -6.36 -2.26 -16.41
CA ASP A 61 -5.63 -1.73 -17.56
C ASP A 61 -4.70 -2.78 -18.22
N GLY A 62 -4.72 -4.02 -17.74
CA GLY A 62 -3.87 -5.12 -18.20
C GLY A 62 -2.46 -5.10 -17.60
N ARG A 63 -2.15 -4.15 -16.71
CA ARG A 63 -0.82 -4.06 -16.11
C ARG A 63 -0.60 -5.15 -15.08
N GLU A 64 0.55 -5.81 -15.18
CA GLU A 64 0.97 -6.82 -14.23
C GLU A 64 1.77 -6.24 -13.06
N TYR A 65 1.50 -6.78 -11.87
CA TYR A 65 2.21 -6.49 -10.63
C TYR A 65 2.60 -7.80 -9.95
N ARG A 66 3.79 -7.79 -9.32
CA ARG A 66 4.30 -8.91 -8.52
C ARG A 66 4.54 -8.48 -7.09
N ASP A 67 4.32 -9.40 -6.16
CA ASP A 67 4.53 -9.20 -4.73
C ASP A 67 3.90 -7.88 -4.23
N CYS A 68 2.60 -7.73 -4.44
CA CYS A 68 1.89 -6.48 -4.23
C CYS A 68 0.72 -6.61 -3.24
N PHE A 69 0.31 -5.47 -2.73
CA PHE A 69 -0.84 -5.34 -1.83
C PHE A 69 -1.95 -4.60 -2.56
N VAL A 70 -3.18 -5.09 -2.43
CA VAL A 70 -4.34 -4.50 -3.10
C VAL A 70 -5.38 -4.16 -2.04
N ASP A 71 -5.80 -2.89 -2.01
CA ASP A 71 -6.86 -2.42 -1.11
C ASP A 71 -8.26 -2.59 -1.71
N SER A 72 -9.29 -2.22 -0.93
CA SER A 72 -10.70 -2.34 -1.35
C SER A 72 -11.05 -1.51 -2.58
N ASP A 73 -10.30 -0.43 -2.82
CA ASP A 73 -10.50 0.48 -3.94
C ASP A 73 -9.70 0.02 -5.18
N ARG A 74 -9.12 -1.19 -5.13
CA ARG A 74 -8.26 -1.80 -6.16
C ARG A 74 -6.97 -1.02 -6.42
N ILE A 75 -6.53 -0.18 -5.48
CA ILE A 75 -5.25 0.49 -5.60
C ILE A 75 -4.14 -0.52 -5.27
N VAL A 76 -3.20 -0.69 -6.20
CA VAL A 76 -2.04 -1.56 -6.03
C VAL A 76 -0.91 -0.80 -5.37
N ARG A 77 -0.39 -1.36 -4.27
CA ARG A 77 0.71 -0.82 -3.46
C ARG A 77 1.86 -1.82 -3.45
N LEU A 78 3.07 -1.29 -3.54
CA LEU A 78 4.30 -2.09 -3.48
C LEU A 78 4.93 -1.98 -2.09
N PRO A 79 5.73 -2.97 -1.65
CA PRO A 79 6.55 -2.85 -0.45
C PRO A 79 7.34 -1.54 -0.45
N TYR A 80 7.49 -0.91 0.72
CA TYR A 80 8.21 0.35 0.86
C TYR A 80 9.61 0.28 0.23
N GLY A 81 9.98 1.30 -0.53
CA GLY A 81 11.26 1.34 -1.25
C GLY A 81 11.33 0.49 -2.52
N ARG A 82 10.31 -0.30 -2.86
CA ARG A 82 10.20 -0.87 -4.21
C ARG A 82 9.53 0.13 -5.13
N SER A 83 10.28 0.61 -6.12
CA SER A 83 9.70 1.24 -7.30
C SER A 83 9.27 0.16 -8.30
N ARG A 84 8.25 0.50 -9.10
CA ARG A 84 7.87 -0.25 -10.29
C ARG A 84 9.11 -0.35 -11.20
N ALA A 85 9.64 -1.55 -11.41
CA ALA A 85 10.69 -1.76 -12.41
C ALA A 85 10.13 -1.37 -13.79
N PRO A 86 10.88 -0.61 -14.62
CA PRO A 86 10.50 -0.40 -16.00
C PRO A 86 10.67 -1.75 -16.73
N PHE A 87 9.56 -2.29 -17.23
CA PHE A 87 9.61 -3.30 -18.29
C PHE A 87 9.70 -2.59 -19.62
#